data_AF-A0A973HY05-F1
#
_entry.id   AF-A0A973HY05-F1
#
_cell.length_a   1.000
_cell.length_b   1.000
_cell.length_c   1.000
_cell.angle_alpha   90.00
_cell.angle_beta   90.00
_cell.angle_gamma   90.00
#
_symmetry.space_group_name_H-M   'P 1'
#
loop_
_entity.id
_entity.type
_entity.pdbx_description
1 polymer ?
#
loop_
_entity_poly.entity_id
_entity_poly.type
_entity_poly.pdbx_seq_one_letter_code
_entity_poly.pdbx_strand_id
1 'polypeptide(L)'
;KLYFGAVLGFAIGDACWGNLVPAINSEQAIPLPSWSSWLAVLILSFCLMVIFKIRLKEALWGVSAGFLAHATNMLASAYFGIALGTFFAALMIGIYANLYARWRKAPAAIVLLQGIVILVPGSKIYMGLNSAISGQEIIHIDQVSSQAFLILMSLVAGLIFANIIVDPRRSL
;
A
#
# COMPACT_ATOMS: atom_id res chain seq x y z
N LYS A 1 -1.01 15.56 -7.20
CA LYS A 1 -1.67 14.59 -8.12
C LYS A 1 -2.81 13.84 -7.43
N LEU A 2 -2.63 13.26 -6.24
CA LEU A 2 -3.72 12.59 -5.51
C LEU A 2 -4.92 13.50 -5.20
N TYR A 3 -4.67 14.71 -4.67
CA TYR A 3 -5.72 15.67 -4.33
C TYR A 3 -6.58 16.05 -5.56
N PHE A 4 -5.94 16.40 -6.67
CA PHE A 4 -6.63 16.68 -7.94
C PHE A 4 -7.43 15.47 -8.44
N GLY A 5 -6.86 14.26 -8.40
CA GLY A 5 -7.56 13.04 -8.81
C GLY A 5 -8.75 12.70 -7.92
N ALA A 6 -8.65 12.91 -6.61
CA ALA A 6 -9.75 12.72 -5.68
C ALA A 6 -10.88 13.74 -5.94
N VAL A 7 -10.54 15.03 -6.04
CA VAL A 7 -11.52 16.09 -6.34
C VAL A 7 -12.19 15.87 -7.70
N LEU A 8 -11.42 15.51 -8.73
CA LEU A 8 -11.95 15.18 -10.05
C LEU A 8 -12.86 13.95 -9.99
N GLY A 9 -12.46 12.92 -9.25
CA GLY A 9 -13.26 11.70 -9.05
C GLY A 9 -14.58 11.99 -8.34
N PHE A 10 -14.56 12.82 -7.29
CA PHE A 10 -15.78 13.28 -6.62
C PHE A 10 -16.66 14.09 -7.57
N ALA A 11 -16.09 15.03 -8.35
CA ALA A 11 -16.85 15.83 -9.31
C ALA A 11 -17.50 14.98 -10.42
N ILE A 12 -16.80 13.97 -10.95
CA ILE A 12 -17.36 13.04 -11.94
C ILE A 12 -18.43 12.16 -11.29
N GLY A 13 -18.19 11.67 -10.08
CA GLY A 13 -19.16 10.88 -9.32
C GLY A 13 -20.46 11.64 -9.10
N ASP A 14 -20.34 12.90 -8.69
CA ASP A 14 -21.46 13.81 -8.49
C ASP A 14 -22.22 14.11 -9.80
N ALA A 15 -21.49 14.28 -10.91
CA ALA A 15 -22.08 14.51 -12.23
C ALA A 15 -22.80 13.27 -12.80
N CYS A 16 -22.27 12.07 -12.56
CA CYS A 16 -22.84 10.83 -13.09
C CYS A 16 -23.98 10.25 -12.24
N TRP A 17 -23.92 10.42 -10.91
CA TRP A 17 -24.88 9.82 -9.98
C TRP A 17 -25.75 10.84 -9.22
N GLY A 18 -25.61 12.14 -9.49
CA GLY A 18 -26.29 13.22 -8.76
C GLY A 18 -25.60 13.54 -7.43
N ASN A 19 -26.13 14.49 -6.65
CA ASN A 19 -25.60 14.92 -5.34
C ASN A 19 -25.39 13.72 -4.40
N LEU A 20 -24.23 13.09 -4.48
CA LEU A 20 -23.76 12.03 -3.60
C LEU A 20 -23.10 12.63 -2.36
N VAL A 21 -23.63 13.75 -1.88
CA VAL A 21 -23.53 14.12 -0.49
C VAL A 21 -24.82 13.62 0.19
N PRO A 22 -24.98 12.30 0.46
CA PRO A 22 -25.82 11.95 1.59
C PRO A 22 -25.24 12.73 2.77
N ALA A 23 -26.15 13.38 3.53
CA ALA A 23 -25.86 13.81 4.87
C ALA A 23 -24.99 12.75 5.55
N ILE A 24 -23.95 13.21 6.25
CA ILE A 24 -22.97 12.44 7.01
C ILE A 24 -23.69 11.76 8.19
N ASN A 25 -24.69 10.94 7.90
CA ASN A 25 -25.10 9.89 8.78
C ASN A 25 -23.96 8.90 8.62
N SER A 26 -23.20 8.74 9.70
CA SER A 26 -22.23 7.68 9.92
C SER A 26 -22.93 6.31 9.84
N GLU A 27 -23.57 5.99 8.72
CA GLU A 27 -24.05 4.68 8.40
C GLU A 27 -22.80 3.82 8.30
N GLN A 28 -22.63 3.02 9.35
CA GLN A 28 -21.52 2.11 9.56
C GLN A 28 -21.20 1.44 8.23
N ALA A 29 -20.02 1.76 7.69
CA ALA A 29 -19.50 1.10 6.49
C ALA A 29 -19.59 -0.41 6.73
N ILE A 30 -20.45 -1.09 5.97
CA ILE A 30 -20.66 -2.52 6.09
C ILE A 30 -19.28 -3.17 5.97
N PRO A 31 -18.79 -3.89 7.00
CA PRO A 31 -17.46 -4.46 6.97
C PRO A 31 -17.36 -5.39 5.78
N LEU A 32 -16.49 -5.04 4.83
CA LEU A 32 -16.31 -5.85 3.63
C LEU A 32 -15.77 -7.23 4.02
N PRO A 33 -16.20 -8.30 3.33
CA PRO A 33 -15.70 -9.63 3.58
C PRO A 33 -14.18 -9.71 3.45
N SER A 34 -13.51 -10.49 4.29
CA SER A 34 -12.04 -10.60 4.29
C SER A 34 -11.43 -11.05 2.95
N TRP A 35 -12.19 -11.76 2.11
CA TRP A 35 -11.76 -12.16 0.77
C TRP A 35 -11.62 -10.97 -0.20
N SER A 36 -12.33 -9.86 0.03
CA SER A 36 -12.27 -8.69 -0.86
C SER A 36 -10.89 -8.04 -0.86
N SER A 37 -10.17 -8.10 0.27
CA SER A 37 -8.80 -7.60 0.38
C SER A 37 -7.85 -8.31 -0.58
N TRP A 38 -7.99 -9.62 -0.74
CA TRP A 38 -7.17 -10.40 -1.67
C TRP A 38 -7.47 -10.07 -3.13
N LEU A 39 -8.75 -9.84 -3.45
CA LEU A 39 -9.14 -9.39 -4.78
C LEU A 39 -8.61 -7.98 -5.08
N ALA A 40 -8.66 -7.08 -4.09
CA ALA A 40 -8.10 -5.74 -4.19
C ALA A 40 -6.58 -5.78 -4.43
N VAL A 41 -5.85 -6.65 -3.72
CA VAL A 41 -4.41 -6.87 -3.93
C VAL A 41 -4.12 -7.38 -5.34
N LEU A 42 -4.94 -8.30 -5.85
CA LEU A 42 -4.81 -8.83 -7.22
C LEU A 42 -5.01 -7.73 -8.26
N ILE A 43 -6.11 -6.98 -8.16
CA ILE A 43 -6.45 -5.88 -9.08
C ILE A 43 -5.37 -4.80 -9.03
N LEU A 44 -4.98 -4.37 -7.83
CA LEU A 44 -3.92 -3.37 -7.65
C LEU A 44 -2.61 -3.87 -8.26
N SER A 45 -2.27 -5.14 -8.03
CA SER A 45 -1.07 -5.74 -8.63
C SER A 45 -1.12 -5.71 -10.16
N PHE A 46 -2.27 -6.03 -10.75
CA PHE A 46 -2.43 -5.98 -12.21
C PHE A 46 -2.32 -4.54 -12.75
N CYS A 47 -2.93 -3.56 -12.07
CA CYS A 47 -2.81 -2.15 -12.43
C CYS A 47 -1.36 -1.66 -12.38
N LEU A 48 -0.61 -1.98 -11.33
CA LEU A 48 0.79 -1.60 -11.20
C LEU A 48 1.67 -2.23 -12.27
N MET A 49 1.34 -3.44 -12.72
CA MET A 49 2.03 -4.10 -13.84
C MET A 49 1.93 -3.28 -15.14
N VAL A 50 0.74 -2.74 -15.43
CA VAL A 50 0.50 -1.87 -16.59
C VAL A 50 1.23 -0.54 -16.43
N ILE A 51 1.13 0.09 -15.24
CA ILE A 51 1.76 1.38 -14.94
C ILE A 51 3.29 1.31 -15.07
N PHE A 52 3.90 0.27 -14.50
CA PHE A 52 5.35 0.08 -14.53
C PHE A 52 5.85 -0.63 -15.79
N LYS A 53 4.96 -0.93 -16.76
CA LYS A 53 5.29 -1.62 -18.02
C LYS A 53 6.15 -2.87 -17.81
N ILE A 54 5.78 -3.68 -16.82
CA ILE A 54 6.54 -4.88 -16.44
C ILE A 54 6.42 -5.94 -17.54
N ARG A 55 7.52 -6.61 -17.88
CA ARG A 55 7.50 -7.74 -18.82
C ARG A 55 6.64 -8.87 -18.25
N LEU A 56 5.81 -9.50 -19.07
CA LEU A 56 4.95 -10.63 -18.66
C LEU A 56 5.70 -11.79 -17.96
N LYS A 57 6.99 -11.98 -18.27
CA LYS A 57 7.84 -12.98 -17.61
C LYS A 57 8.14 -12.65 -16.14
N GLU A 58 8.16 -11.37 -15.79
CA GLU A 58 8.43 -10.86 -14.44
C GLU A 58 7.15 -10.47 -13.69
N ALA A 59 6.03 -10.41 -14.41
CA ALA A 59 4.69 -10.13 -13.89
C ALA A 59 4.31 -11.03 -12.71
N LEU A 60 4.51 -12.35 -12.85
CA LEU A 60 4.17 -13.31 -11.80
C LEU A 60 4.94 -13.05 -10.50
N TRP A 61 6.21 -12.65 -10.61
CA TRP A 61 7.07 -12.32 -9.46
C TRP A 61 6.63 -11.02 -8.77
N GLY A 62 6.15 -10.05 -9.57
CA GLY A 62 5.56 -8.82 -9.04
C GLY A 62 4.25 -9.10 -8.30
N VAL A 63 3.30 -9.80 -8.94
CA VAL A 63 2.01 -10.12 -8.32
C VAL A 63 2.22 -10.89 -7.02
N SER A 64 3.10 -11.90 -7.00
CA SER A 64 3.39 -12.64 -5.77
C SER A 64 4.03 -11.77 -4.68
N ALA A 65 4.83 -10.74 -5.03
CA ALA A 65 5.31 -9.76 -4.05
C ALA A 65 4.15 -9.02 -3.37
N GLY A 66 3.11 -8.66 -4.13
CA GLY A 66 1.95 -7.99 -3.57
C GLY A 66 1.13 -8.87 -2.64
N PHE A 67 0.94 -10.14 -3.01
CA PHE A 67 0.33 -11.13 -2.12
C PHE A 67 1.18 -11.37 -0.87
N LEU A 68 2.50 -11.48 -1.01
CA LEU A 68 3.42 -11.68 0.10
C LEU A 68 3.41 -10.48 1.06
N ALA A 69 3.37 -9.26 0.53
CA ALA A 69 3.25 -8.03 1.29
C ALA A 69 1.99 -8.05 2.16
N HIS A 70 0.83 -8.30 1.53
CA HIS A 70 -0.44 -8.32 2.23
C HIS A 70 -0.54 -9.46 3.25
N ALA A 71 -0.13 -10.67 2.86
CA ALA A 71 -0.15 -11.84 3.73
C ALA A 71 0.70 -11.63 4.99
N THR A 72 1.93 -11.18 4.80
CA THR A 72 2.87 -10.94 5.91
C THR A 72 2.35 -9.82 6.81
N ASN A 73 1.85 -8.73 6.22
CA ASN A 73 1.30 -7.63 7.00
C ASN A 73 0.07 -8.06 7.80
N MET A 74 -0.83 -8.84 7.20
CA MET A 74 -2.04 -9.34 7.86
C MET A 74 -1.68 -10.25 9.04
N LEU A 75 -0.79 -11.22 8.83
CA LEU A 75 -0.36 -12.14 9.89
C LEU A 75 0.39 -11.41 10.99
N ALA A 76 1.40 -10.60 10.66
CA ALA A 76 2.22 -9.93 11.65
C ALA A 76 1.45 -8.82 12.40
N SER A 77 0.51 -8.13 11.73
CA SER A 77 -0.32 -7.12 12.40
C SER A 77 -1.25 -7.74 13.45
N ALA A 78 -1.69 -8.99 13.26
CA ALA A 78 -2.53 -9.68 14.22
C ALA A 78 -1.80 -9.98 15.54
N TYR A 79 -0.49 -10.20 15.50
CA TYR A 79 0.32 -10.51 16.70
C TYR A 79 1.02 -9.29 17.30
N PHE A 80 1.52 -8.38 16.47
CA PHE A 80 2.41 -7.28 16.89
C PHE A 80 1.83 -5.88 16.68
N GLY A 81 0.62 -5.77 16.11
CA GLY A 81 0.00 -4.51 15.75
C GLY A 81 0.45 -3.97 14.39
N ILE A 82 -0.27 -2.97 13.89
CA ILE A 82 -0.20 -2.51 12.50
C ILE A 82 1.18 -1.97 12.10
N ALA A 83 1.85 -1.25 13.00
CA ALA A 83 3.18 -0.72 12.74
C ALA A 83 4.18 -1.87 12.54
N LEU A 84 4.35 -2.75 13.53
CA LEU A 84 5.25 -3.89 13.44
C LEU A 84 4.84 -4.89 12.33
N GLY A 85 3.55 -5.01 12.03
CA GLY A 85 3.08 -5.76 10.87
C GLY A 85 3.66 -5.23 9.55
N THR A 86 3.69 -3.90 9.40
CA THR A 86 4.29 -3.25 8.25
C THR A 86 5.81 -3.44 8.22
N PHE A 87 6.49 -3.39 9.38
CA PHE A 87 7.91 -3.70 9.50
C PHE A 87 8.24 -5.09 8.92
N PHE A 88 7.55 -6.13 9.40
CA PHE A 88 7.81 -7.50 8.95
C PHE A 88 7.45 -7.71 7.48
N ALA A 89 6.38 -7.07 6.99
CA ALA A 89 6.04 -7.12 5.58
C ALA A 89 7.11 -6.45 4.70
N ALA A 90 7.58 -5.26 5.10
CA ALA A 90 8.65 -4.55 4.40
C ALA A 90 9.97 -5.34 4.41
N LEU A 91 10.29 -5.97 5.55
CA LEU A 91 11.42 -6.89 5.69
C LEU A 91 11.34 -8.05 4.70
N MET A 92 10.20 -8.75 4.67
CA MET A 92 9.99 -9.90 3.78
C MET A 92 10.04 -9.50 2.30
N ILE A 93 9.46 -8.36 1.92
CA ILE A 93 9.51 -7.86 0.54
C ILE A 93 10.94 -7.50 0.14
N GLY A 94 11.71 -6.86 1.03
CA GLY A 94 13.11 -6.53 0.75
C GLY A 94 13.96 -7.78 0.53
N ILE A 95 13.81 -8.79 1.40
CA ILE A 95 14.46 -10.10 1.26
C ILE A 95 14.07 -10.75 -0.06
N TYR A 96 12.76 -10.79 -0.35
CA TYR A 96 12.22 -11.38 -1.57
C TYR A 96 12.73 -10.68 -2.84
N ALA A 97 12.78 -9.35 -2.86
CA ALA A 97 13.25 -8.56 -3.98
C ALA A 97 14.75 -8.77 -4.24
N ASN A 98 15.56 -8.82 -3.18
CA ASN A 98 17.00 -9.07 -3.31
C ASN A 98 17.31 -10.51 -3.74
N LEU A 99 16.53 -11.49 -3.27
CA LEU A 99 16.63 -12.87 -3.70
C LEU A 99 16.21 -13.04 -5.17
N TYR A 100 15.10 -12.42 -5.56
CA TYR A 100 14.64 -12.34 -6.95
C TYR A 100 15.71 -11.76 -7.87
N ALA A 101 16.34 -10.64 -7.47
CA ALA A 101 17.41 -10.01 -8.25
C ALA A 101 18.62 -10.93 -8.42
N ARG A 102 18.95 -11.71 -7.38
CA ARG A 102 20.05 -12.68 -7.39
C ARG A 102 19.79 -13.83 -8.36
N TRP A 103 18.57 -14.37 -8.38
CA TRP A 103 18.21 -15.51 -9.24
C TRP A 103 17.93 -15.12 -10.69
N ARG A 104 17.21 -14.02 -10.91
CA ARG A 104 16.75 -13.61 -12.24
C ARG A 104 17.72 -12.67 -12.95
N LYS A 105 18.79 -12.22 -12.27
CA LYS A 105 19.73 -11.20 -12.78
C LYS A 105 18.99 -9.97 -13.29
N ALA A 106 17.90 -9.61 -12.60
CA ALA A 106 17.02 -8.50 -12.94
C ALA A 106 17.00 -7.48 -11.79
N PRO A 107 16.63 -6.21 -12.04
CA PRO A 107 16.56 -5.21 -10.99
C PRO A 107 15.56 -5.59 -9.88
N ALA A 108 16.01 -5.58 -8.62
CA ALA A 108 15.16 -5.82 -7.44
C ALA A 108 13.95 -4.88 -7.39
N ALA A 109 14.12 -3.66 -7.91
CA ALA A 109 13.11 -2.62 -7.97
C ALA A 109 11.78 -3.06 -8.63
N ILE A 110 11.82 -3.99 -9.60
CA ILE A 110 10.61 -4.46 -10.31
C ILE A 110 9.60 -5.05 -9.32
N VAL A 111 10.09 -5.87 -8.40
CA VAL A 111 9.28 -6.63 -7.45
C VAL A 111 9.10 -5.85 -6.15
N LEU A 112 10.13 -5.12 -5.73
CA LEU A 112 10.12 -4.28 -4.53
C LEU A 112 9.07 -3.17 -4.61
N LEU A 113 8.99 -2.45 -5.73
CA LEU A 113 8.00 -1.39 -5.91
C LEU A 113 6.57 -1.92 -5.81
N GLN A 114 6.33 -3.09 -6.38
CA GLN A 114 5.03 -3.74 -6.38
C GLN A 114 4.54 -4.05 -4.95
N GLY A 115 5.41 -4.63 -4.13
CA GLY A 115 5.11 -4.96 -2.74
C GLY A 115 4.98 -3.71 -1.86
N ILE A 116 5.90 -2.75 -2.00
CA ILE A 116 5.89 -1.52 -1.18
C ILE A 116 4.62 -0.70 -1.41
N VAL A 117 4.16 -0.55 -2.66
CA VAL A 117 2.97 0.26 -2.96
C VAL A 117 1.72 -0.25 -2.23
N ILE A 118 1.63 -1.57 -1.98
CA ILE A 118 0.53 -2.16 -1.20
C ILE A 118 0.61 -1.81 0.29
N LEU A 119 1.82 -1.65 0.84
CA LEU A 119 2.03 -1.35 2.26
C LEU A 119 1.94 0.14 2.58
N VAL A 120 2.23 1.01 1.62
CA VAL A 120 2.26 2.45 1.86
C VAL A 120 0.86 2.94 2.23
N PRO A 121 0.69 3.62 3.38
CA PRO A 121 -0.61 4.07 3.87
C PRO A 121 -1.07 5.36 3.15
N GLY A 122 -1.12 5.34 1.81
CA GLY A 122 -1.39 6.52 0.98
C GLY A 122 -2.73 7.18 1.29
N SER A 123 -3.77 6.39 1.56
CA SER A 123 -5.10 6.89 1.94
C SER A 123 -5.09 7.58 3.31
N LYS A 124 -4.38 7.02 4.30
CA LYS A 124 -4.25 7.63 5.64
C LYS A 124 -3.47 8.94 5.59
N ILE A 125 -2.41 9.00 4.78
CA ILE A 125 -1.66 10.24 4.55
C ILE A 125 -2.57 11.30 3.92
N TYR A 126 -3.35 10.93 2.90
CA TYR A 126 -4.30 11.85 2.29
C TYR A 126 -5.36 12.35 3.27
N MET A 127 -5.98 11.46 4.06
CA MET A 127 -6.97 11.83 5.09
C MET A 127 -6.37 12.78 6.13
N GLY A 128 -5.15 12.50 6.61
CA GLY A 128 -4.44 13.36 7.55
C GLY A 128 -4.13 14.75 6.98
N LEU A 129 -3.70 14.82 5.72
CA LEU A 129 -3.46 16.10 5.03
C LEU A 129 -4.76 16.87 4.77
N ASN A 130 -5.84 16.18 4.40
CA ASN A 130 -7.14 16.80 4.17
C ASN A 130 -7.69 17.39 5.47
N SER A 131 -7.60 16.65 6.58
CA SER A 131 -7.99 17.17 7.90
C SER A 131 -7.17 18.41 8.28
N ALA A 132 -5.84 18.38 8.06
CA ALA A 132 -4.97 19.53 8.36
C ALA A 132 -5.25 20.78 7.50
N ILE A 133 -5.67 20.62 6.24
CA ILE A 133 -5.93 21.74 5.32
C ILE A 133 -7.37 22.25 5.43
N SER A 134 -8.35 21.34 5.44
CA SER A 134 -9.78 21.68 5.41
C SER A 134 -10.36 21.94 6.81
N GLY A 135 -9.67 21.53 7.88
CA GLY A 135 -10.17 21.60 9.26
C GLY A 135 -11.38 20.69 9.52
N GLN A 136 -11.78 19.86 8.54
CA GLN A 136 -12.89 18.91 8.61
C GLN A 136 -12.34 17.49 8.49
N GLU A 137 -12.65 16.65 9.48
CA GLU A 137 -12.30 15.24 9.45
C GLU A 137 -13.24 14.49 8.49
N ILE A 138 -12.69 13.88 7.43
CA ILE A 138 -13.45 13.01 6.50
C ILE A 138 -14.05 11.82 7.28
N ILE A 139 -13.33 11.33 8.29
CA ILE A 139 -13.76 10.31 9.25
C ILE A 139 -13.15 10.72 10.59
N HIS A 140 -13.94 10.79 11.67
CA HIS A 140 -13.43 11.04 13.02
C HIS A 140 -12.62 9.84 13.51
N ILE A 141 -11.33 9.84 13.20
CA ILE A 141 -10.37 8.85 13.68
C ILE A 141 -9.23 9.65 14.29
N ASP A 142 -9.19 9.67 15.62
CA ASP A 142 -8.07 10.22 16.36
C ASP A 142 -6.76 9.57 15.85
N GLN A 143 -5.74 10.40 15.64
CA GLN A 143 -4.35 9.96 15.36
C GLN A 143 -4.07 9.32 13.98
N VAL A 144 -4.91 9.51 12.95
CA VAL A 144 -4.62 9.00 11.58
C VAL A 144 -3.25 9.43 11.07
N SER A 145 -2.86 10.68 11.30
CA SER A 145 -1.57 11.25 10.90
C SER A 145 -0.39 10.58 11.62
N SER A 146 -0.47 10.47 12.95
CA SER A 146 0.55 9.81 13.77
C SER A 146 0.71 8.33 13.41
N GLN A 147 -0.39 7.62 13.17
CA GLN A 147 -0.35 6.23 12.76
C GLN A 147 0.30 6.06 11.37
N ALA A 148 -0.06 6.92 10.40
CA ALA A 148 0.56 6.89 9.07
C ALA A 148 2.07 7.14 9.15
N PHE A 149 2.50 8.07 10.01
CA PHE A 149 3.92 8.34 10.24
C PHE A 149 4.66 7.12 10.82
N LEU A 150 4.08 6.46 11.84
CA LEU A 150 4.64 5.24 12.42
C LEU A 150 4.76 4.11 11.41
N ILE A 151 3.75 3.92 10.55
CA ILE A 151 3.78 2.93 9.47
C ILE A 151 4.92 3.22 8.50
N LEU A 152 5.14 4.49 8.11
CA LEU A 152 6.23 4.87 7.22
C LEU A 152 7.61 4.61 7.85
N MET A 153 7.81 5.01 9.10
CA MET A 153 9.07 4.76 9.82
C MET A 153 9.36 3.26 9.93
N SER A 154 8.32 2.49 10.24
CA SER A 154 8.37 1.04 10.33
C SER A 154 8.72 0.37 8.99
N LEU A 155 8.12 0.85 7.90
CA LEU A 155 8.39 0.39 6.54
C LEU A 155 9.86 0.65 6.17
N VAL A 156 10.37 1.86 6.44
CA VAL A 156 11.77 2.22 6.19
C VAL A 156 12.71 1.32 7.00
N ALA A 157 12.43 1.12 8.30
CA ALA A 157 13.21 0.24 9.14
C ALA A 157 13.23 -1.20 8.59
N GLY A 158 12.08 -1.77 8.21
CA GLY A 158 12.01 -3.12 7.66
C GLY A 158 12.84 -3.29 6.39
N LEU A 159 12.82 -2.30 5.48
CA LEU A 159 13.65 -2.32 4.27
C LEU A 159 15.14 -2.20 4.57
N ILE A 160 15.55 -1.38 5.55
CA ILE A 160 16.95 -1.28 5.96
C ILE A 160 17.45 -2.63 6.48
N PHE A 161 16.69 -3.26 7.38
CA PHE A 161 17.04 -4.59 7.90
C PHE A 161 17.08 -5.65 6.81
N ALA A 162 16.19 -5.59 5.82
CA ALA A 162 16.21 -6.53 4.70
C ALA A 162 17.51 -6.45 3.88
N ASN A 163 18.02 -5.24 3.67
CA ASN A 163 19.27 -5.03 2.95
C ASN A 163 20.51 -5.45 3.74
N ILE A 164 20.43 -5.48 5.08
CA ILE A 164 21.49 -6.03 5.93
C ILE A 164 21.49 -7.57 5.87
N ILE A 165 20.31 -8.19 5.85
CA ILE A 165 20.19 -9.66 5.81
C ILE A 165 20.57 -10.21 4.43
N VAL A 166 20.13 -9.54 3.37
CA VAL A 166 20.41 -9.94 1.99
C VAL A 166 21.03 -8.76 1.26
N ASP A 167 22.34 -8.85 1.02
CA ASP A 167 23.08 -7.84 0.27
C ASP A 167 22.39 -7.55 -1.07
N PRO A 168 21.96 -6.30 -1.31
CA PRO A 168 21.48 -5.88 -2.62
C PRO A 168 22.60 -6.08 -3.63
N ARG A 169 22.32 -6.81 -4.73
CA ARG A 169 23.25 -6.79 -5.86
C ARG A 169 23.27 -5.35 -6.37
N ARG A 170 24.42 -4.70 -6.24
CA ARG A 170 24.72 -3.32 -6.66
C ARG A 170 23.86 -2.90 -7.84
N SER A 171 22.97 -1.93 -7.61
CA SER A 171 22.42 -1.10 -8.69
C SER A 171 23.48 -0.05 -9.02
N LEU A 172 24.28 -0.34 -10.04
CA LEU A 172 24.95 0.70 -10.82
C LEU A 172 24.19 0.82 -12.14
#